data_AF-A0A2M8PXE3-F1
#
_entry.id   AF-A0A2M8PXE3-F1
#
_cell.length_a   1.000
_cell.length_b   1.000
_cell.length_c   1.000
_cell.angle_alpha   90.00
_cell.angle_beta   90.00
_cell.angle_gamma   90.00
#
_symmetry.space_group_name_H-M   'P 1'
#
loop_
_entity.id
_entity.type
_entity.pdbx_description
1 polymer ?
#
loop_
_entity_poly.entity_id
_entity_poly.type
_entity_poly.pdbx_seq_one_letter_code
_entity_poly.pdbx_strand_id
1 'polypeptide(L)'
;MDARQRQEETQAGVPLWMPLLGLLIALCFTVVVGVRLFPTLGAMLFPPAPPLPTSGEVRLMWTENKGLGKDEWLYATDLNACEVMRYYADVLGDCKYDPSVNCNVGTGVGVAVGRGVPIPVGLCMGKQVIGAYSVTWAVQVATNYATAGQTQFRVTREVSN
;
A
#
# COMPACT_ATOMS: atom_id res chain seq x y z
N MET A 1 -45.84 -29.38 68.66
CA MET A 1 -44.74 -30.06 67.96
C MET A 1 -45.06 -30.08 66.48
N ASP A 2 -44.30 -29.55 65.55
CA ASP A 2 -43.34 -28.44 65.55
C ASP A 2 -43.05 -28.19 64.07
N ALA A 3 -42.56 -26.99 63.76
CA ALA A 3 -41.86 -26.66 62.51
C ALA A 3 -42.62 -26.86 61.17
N ARG A 4 -43.50 -25.90 60.85
CA ARG A 4 -43.74 -25.49 59.46
C ARG A 4 -42.41 -25.03 58.85
N GLN A 5 -41.77 -25.88 58.05
CA GLN A 5 -40.67 -25.50 57.18
C GLN A 5 -41.19 -24.57 56.08
N ARG A 6 -41.19 -23.26 56.31
CA ARG A 6 -41.18 -22.28 55.20
C ARG A 6 -39.76 -22.27 54.65
N GLN A 7 -39.54 -23.00 53.57
CA GLN A 7 -38.44 -22.69 52.68
C GLN A 7 -38.77 -21.32 52.07
N GLU A 8 -38.22 -20.26 52.65
CA GLU A 8 -37.97 -19.03 51.91
C GLU A 8 -36.95 -19.41 50.84
N GLU A 9 -37.44 -19.78 49.65
CA GLU A 9 -36.66 -19.71 48.43
C GLU A 9 -36.22 -18.25 48.30
N THR A 10 -35.06 -17.96 48.87
CA THR A 10 -34.38 -16.70 48.69
C THR A 10 -33.97 -16.72 47.24
N GLN A 11 -34.85 -16.20 46.39
CA GLN A 11 -34.60 -15.97 44.97
C GLN A 11 -33.37 -15.07 44.93
N ALA A 12 -32.19 -15.67 44.79
CA ALA A 12 -30.94 -14.96 44.68
C ALA A 12 -30.96 -14.25 43.33
N GLY A 13 -31.59 -13.08 43.29
CA GLY A 13 -31.68 -12.25 42.11
C GLY A 13 -30.27 -11.92 41.67
N VAL A 14 -29.93 -12.26 40.42
CA VAL A 14 -28.66 -11.88 39.84
C VAL A 14 -28.54 -10.36 39.96
N PRO A 15 -27.51 -9.84 40.63
CA PRO A 15 -27.43 -8.43 40.89
C PRO A 15 -27.23 -7.67 39.57
N LEU A 16 -27.98 -6.57 39.38
CA LEU A 16 -28.10 -5.84 38.11
C LEU A 16 -26.76 -5.39 37.50
N TRP A 17 -25.70 -5.25 38.30
CA TRP A 17 -24.37 -4.86 37.82
C TRP A 17 -23.65 -5.98 37.05
N MET A 18 -23.95 -7.25 37.31
CA MET A 18 -23.32 -8.39 36.62
C MET A 18 -23.57 -8.40 35.10
N PRO A 19 -24.81 -8.31 34.59
CA PRO A 19 -25.05 -8.25 33.15
C PRO A 19 -24.45 -6.99 32.51
N LEU A 20 -24.41 -5.87 33.23
CA LEU A 20 -23.85 -4.61 32.75
C LEU A 20 -22.33 -4.71 32.56
N LEU A 21 -21.65 -5.34 33.51
CA LEU A 21 -20.21 -5.65 33.40
C LEU A 21 -19.93 -6.63 32.26
N GLY A 22 -20.76 -7.68 32.12
CA GLY A 22 -20.66 -8.64 31.01
C GLY A 22 -20.79 -7.97 29.65
N LEU A 23 -21.77 -7.06 29.50
CA LEU A 23 -21.95 -6.26 28.29
C LEU A 23 -20.74 -5.37 28.00
N LEU A 24 -20.20 -4.70 29.02
CA LEU A 24 -19.02 -3.85 28.88
C LEU A 24 -17.80 -4.65 28.39
N ILE A 25 -17.55 -5.82 28.99
CA ILE A 25 -16.45 -6.71 28.59
C ILE A 25 -16.65 -7.20 27.14
N ALA A 26 -17.86 -7.64 26.80
CA ALA A 26 -18.19 -8.07 25.44
C ALA A 26 -17.99 -6.94 24.41
N LEU A 27 -18.37 -5.71 24.75
CA LEU A 27 -18.16 -4.52 23.92
C LEU A 27 -16.66 -4.26 23.72
N CYS A 28 -15.87 -4.22 24.80
CA CYS A 28 -14.42 -4.02 24.72
C CYS A 28 -13.74 -5.09 23.85
N PHE A 29 -14.13 -6.36 24.03
CA PHE A 29 -13.60 -7.46 23.21
C PHE A 29 -13.93 -7.28 21.73
N THR A 30 -15.18 -6.94 21.41
CA THR A 30 -15.63 -6.68 20.03
C THR A 30 -14.84 -5.53 19.40
N VAL A 31 -14.59 -4.45 20.13
CA VAL A 31 -13.79 -3.31 19.64
C VAL A 31 -12.35 -3.74 19.35
N VAL A 32 -11.70 -4.47 20.27
CA VAL A 32 -10.32 -4.93 20.10
C VAL A 32 -10.19 -5.84 18.87
N VAL A 33 -11.11 -6.79 18.71
CA VAL A 33 -11.14 -7.68 17.55
C VAL A 33 -11.42 -6.89 16.27
N GLY A 34 -12.39 -5.98 16.29
CA GLY A 34 -12.73 -5.12 15.17
C GLY A 34 -11.52 -4.31 14.67
N VAL A 35 -10.81 -3.63 15.58
CA VAL A 35 -9.62 -2.82 15.24
C VAL A 35 -8.52 -3.63 14.56
N ARG A 36 -8.44 -4.95 14.82
CA ARG A 36 -7.47 -5.84 14.17
C ARG A 36 -7.94 -6.37 12.80
N LEU A 37 -9.23 -6.65 12.67
CA LEU A 37 -9.80 -7.26 11.46
C LEU A 37 -10.14 -6.22 10.37
N PHE A 38 -10.69 -5.06 10.75
CA PHE A 38 -11.14 -4.06 9.79
C PHE A 38 -10.04 -3.53 8.86
N PRO A 39 -8.81 -3.23 9.32
CA PRO A 39 -7.74 -2.78 8.43
C PRO A 39 -7.37 -3.85 7.38
N THR A 40 -7.35 -5.11 7.80
CA THR A 40 -7.01 -6.25 6.94
C THR A 40 -8.07 -6.47 5.86
N LEU A 41 -9.35 -6.47 6.24
CA LEU A 41 -10.48 -6.54 5.30
C LEU A 41 -10.51 -5.32 4.38
N GLY A 42 -10.23 -4.14 4.92
CA GLY A 42 -10.15 -2.89 4.15
C GLY A 42 -9.06 -2.94 3.09
N ALA A 43 -7.86 -3.43 3.43
CA ALA A 43 -6.76 -3.57 2.48
C ALA A 43 -7.03 -4.63 1.40
N MET A 44 -7.83 -5.66 1.72
CA MET A 44 -8.22 -6.69 0.75
C MET A 44 -9.25 -6.17 -0.26
N LEU A 45 -10.21 -5.33 0.20
CA LEU A 45 -11.22 -4.72 -0.66
C LEU A 45 -10.68 -3.52 -1.44
N PHE A 46 -9.78 -2.76 -0.83
CA PHE A 46 -9.20 -1.53 -1.38
C PHE A 46 -7.68 -1.63 -1.26
N PRO A 47 -7.03 -2.39 -2.15
CA PRO A 47 -5.59 -2.53 -2.10
C PRO A 47 -4.94 -1.16 -2.33
N PRO A 48 -3.83 -0.85 -1.65
CA PRO A 48 -3.22 0.48 -1.70
C PRO A 48 -2.90 0.85 -3.15
N ALA A 49 -3.25 2.09 -3.51
CA ALA A 49 -2.90 2.65 -4.80
C ALA A 49 -1.37 2.80 -4.92
N PRO A 50 -0.81 2.71 -6.14
CA PRO A 50 0.61 2.95 -6.35
C PRO A 50 0.99 4.37 -5.88
N PRO A 51 2.14 4.55 -5.21
CA PRO A 51 2.62 5.88 -4.87
C PRO A 51 3.00 6.62 -6.16
N LEU A 52 2.44 7.80 -6.39
CA LEU A 52 2.70 8.61 -7.59
C LEU A 52 3.35 9.95 -7.24
N PRO A 53 4.31 10.45 -8.04
CA PRO A 53 4.89 11.78 -7.85
C PRO A 53 3.82 12.87 -7.78
N THR A 54 3.92 13.76 -6.79
CA THR A 54 2.97 14.89 -6.62
C THR A 54 3.42 16.17 -7.32
N SER A 55 4.69 16.24 -7.75
CA SER A 55 5.32 17.44 -8.30
C SER A 55 5.06 17.68 -9.80
N GLY A 56 4.13 16.96 -10.43
CA GLY A 56 3.81 17.12 -11.85
C GLY A 56 2.58 16.33 -12.29
N GLU A 57 2.19 16.50 -13.55
CA GLU A 57 1.09 15.73 -14.14
C GLU A 57 1.58 14.29 -14.44
N VAL A 58 0.84 13.31 -13.93
CA VAL A 58 1.08 11.89 -14.18
C VAL A 58 -0.15 11.33 -14.88
N ARG A 59 0.06 10.77 -16.07
CA ARG A 59 -1.02 10.21 -16.91
C ARG A 59 -0.92 8.70 -16.91
N LEU A 60 -2.03 8.02 -16.60
CA LEU A 60 -2.12 6.57 -16.75
C LEU A 60 -2.19 6.22 -18.24
N MET A 61 -1.25 5.40 -18.70
CA MET A 61 -1.19 4.95 -20.09
C MET A 61 -1.85 3.59 -20.27
N TRP A 62 -1.56 2.69 -19.33
CA TRP A 62 -2.03 1.33 -19.43
C TRP A 62 -2.04 0.67 -18.05
N THR A 63 -2.94 -0.30 -17.87
CA THR A 63 -3.03 -1.12 -16.66
C THR A 63 -3.31 -2.56 -17.06
N GLU A 64 -2.68 -3.49 -16.35
CA GLU A 64 -2.90 -4.92 -16.50
C GLU A 64 -2.92 -5.61 -15.15
N ASN A 65 -3.88 -6.51 -14.98
CA ASN A 65 -3.93 -7.43 -13.85
C ASN A 65 -3.39 -8.78 -14.33
N LYS A 66 -2.23 -9.19 -13.79
CA LYS A 66 -1.55 -10.43 -14.18
C LYS A 66 -2.05 -11.65 -13.37
N GLY A 67 -3.07 -11.47 -12.54
CA GLY A 67 -3.55 -12.49 -11.60
C GLY A 67 -2.62 -12.68 -10.40
N LEU A 68 -3.03 -13.54 -9.47
CA LEU A 68 -2.25 -13.93 -8.28
C LEU A 68 -1.77 -12.76 -7.40
N GLY A 69 -2.53 -11.66 -7.36
CA GLY A 69 -2.16 -10.47 -6.58
C GLY A 69 -1.05 -9.64 -7.21
N LYS A 70 -0.76 -9.84 -8.51
CA LYS A 70 0.19 -9.05 -9.28
C LYS A 70 -0.53 -8.09 -10.22
N ASP A 71 -0.29 -6.80 -10.02
CA ASP A 71 -0.86 -5.73 -10.83
C ASP A 71 0.24 -4.87 -11.42
N GLU A 72 -0.03 -4.33 -12.59
CA GLU A 72 0.92 -3.48 -13.31
C GLU A 72 0.24 -2.24 -13.87
N TRP A 73 0.92 -1.11 -13.73
CA TRP A 73 0.51 0.17 -14.30
C TRP A 73 1.68 0.78 -15.04
N LEU A 74 1.40 1.31 -16.22
CA LEU A 74 2.32 2.14 -16.98
C LEU A 74 1.82 3.58 -16.91
N TYR A 75 2.66 4.45 -16.37
CA TYR A 75 2.41 5.88 -16.29
C TYR A 75 3.38 6.64 -17.19
N ALA A 76 2.95 7.80 -17.64
CA ALA A 76 3.79 8.77 -18.34
C ALA A 76 3.72 10.14 -17.66
N THR A 77 4.81 10.87 -17.70
CA THR A 77 4.94 12.20 -17.10
C THR A 77 5.93 13.06 -17.87
N ASP A 78 5.76 14.37 -17.75
CA ASP A 78 6.68 15.37 -18.26
C ASP A 78 7.83 15.69 -17.27
N LEU A 79 7.81 15.07 -16.07
CA LEU A 79 8.90 15.17 -15.11
C LEU A 79 10.20 14.54 -15.65
N ASN A 80 11.32 15.06 -15.18
CA ASN A 80 12.62 14.49 -15.49
C ASN A 80 12.74 13.08 -14.85
N ALA A 81 13.27 12.11 -15.58
CA ALA A 81 13.39 10.74 -15.08
C ALA A 81 14.21 10.62 -13.78
N CYS A 82 15.21 11.49 -13.58
CA CYS A 82 15.96 11.54 -12.33
C CYS A 82 15.14 12.11 -11.16
N GLU A 83 14.20 13.02 -11.41
CA GLU A 83 13.26 13.50 -10.38
C GLU A 83 12.30 12.39 -9.98
N VAL A 84 11.79 11.63 -10.96
CA VAL A 84 10.95 10.46 -10.71
C VAL A 84 11.72 9.41 -9.89
N MET A 85 12.97 9.12 -10.24
CA MET A 85 13.81 8.20 -9.47
C MET A 85 14.06 8.69 -8.04
N ARG A 86 14.34 9.98 -7.83
CA ARG A 86 14.51 10.55 -6.48
C ARG A 86 13.24 10.43 -5.65
N TYR A 87 12.08 10.74 -6.24
CA TYR A 87 10.79 10.54 -5.57
C TYR A 87 10.63 9.09 -5.08
N TYR A 88 10.89 8.10 -5.94
CA TYR A 88 10.79 6.70 -5.52
C TYR A 88 11.90 6.25 -4.58
N ALA A 89 13.08 6.88 -4.61
CA ALA A 89 14.11 6.65 -3.60
C ALA A 89 13.65 7.11 -2.21
N ASP A 90 12.98 8.26 -2.13
CA ASP A 90 12.44 8.77 -0.86
C ASP A 90 11.27 7.91 -0.34
N VAL A 91 10.43 7.41 -1.25
CA VAL A 91 9.22 6.64 -0.88
C VAL A 91 9.50 5.15 -0.62
N LEU A 92 10.35 4.51 -1.43
CA LEU A 92 10.57 3.06 -1.40
C LEU A 92 11.92 2.66 -0.79
N GLY A 93 12.91 3.56 -0.79
CA GLY A 93 14.21 3.37 -0.15
C GLY A 93 15.27 2.65 -1.01
N ASP A 94 14.94 1.51 -1.63
CA ASP A 94 15.93 0.74 -2.41
C ASP A 94 15.83 1.07 -3.91
N CYS A 95 16.77 1.87 -4.42
CA CYS A 95 16.84 2.22 -5.83
C CYS A 95 18.21 1.90 -6.43
N LYS A 96 18.19 1.26 -7.60
CA LYS A 96 19.36 0.99 -8.43
C LYS A 96 19.26 1.81 -9.71
N TYR A 97 20.20 2.72 -9.88
CA TYR A 97 20.34 3.54 -11.08
C TYR A 97 21.10 2.75 -12.15
N ASP A 98 20.72 2.92 -13.40
CA ASP A 98 21.50 2.42 -14.52
C ASP A 98 22.81 3.22 -14.62
N PRO A 99 23.99 2.57 -14.69
CA PRO A 99 25.28 3.27 -14.71
C PRO A 99 25.48 4.15 -15.96
N SER A 100 24.69 3.94 -17.03
CA SER A 100 24.71 4.78 -18.22
C SER A 100 24.00 6.13 -18.01
N VAL A 101 23.26 6.29 -16.91
CA VAL A 101 22.48 7.50 -16.62
C VAL A 101 23.07 8.25 -15.43
N ASN A 102 23.47 9.50 -15.64
CA ASN A 102 24.02 10.35 -14.59
C ASN A 102 22.96 11.28 -14.00
N CYS A 103 22.33 10.87 -12.90
CA CYS A 103 21.36 11.67 -12.17
C CYS A 103 21.97 12.67 -11.15
N ASN A 104 23.30 12.83 -11.10
CA ASN A 104 23.96 13.84 -10.26
C ASN A 104 24.01 15.23 -10.90
N VAL A 105 23.88 15.31 -12.22
CA VAL A 105 23.79 16.58 -12.95
C VAL A 105 22.32 16.81 -13.26
N GLY A 106 21.76 17.95 -12.86
CA GLY A 106 20.35 18.32 -13.10
C GLY A 106 19.95 18.48 -14.57
N THR A 107 20.67 17.84 -15.49
CA THR A 107 20.57 18.00 -16.94
C THR A 107 20.52 16.63 -17.63
N GLY A 108 19.42 15.90 -17.41
CA GLY A 108 18.99 14.81 -18.28
C GLY A 108 19.98 13.64 -18.45
N VAL A 109 19.53 12.66 -19.23
CA VAL A 109 20.28 11.43 -19.50
C VAL A 109 21.34 11.75 -20.55
N GLY A 110 22.62 11.77 -20.16
CA GLY A 110 23.76 12.21 -20.98
C GLY A 110 24.18 11.28 -22.12
N VAL A 111 23.23 10.60 -22.76
CA VAL A 111 23.50 9.60 -23.80
C VAL A 111 22.97 10.12 -25.14
N ALA A 112 23.84 10.20 -26.15
CA ALA A 112 23.48 10.63 -27.51
C ALA A 112 22.70 9.52 -28.23
N VAL A 113 21.45 9.32 -27.84
CA VAL A 113 20.55 8.32 -28.44
C VAL A 113 19.54 9.02 -29.35
N GLY A 114 19.17 8.38 -30.45
CA GLY A 114 18.08 8.86 -31.31
C GLY A 114 16.79 9.05 -30.50
N ARG A 115 16.05 10.13 -30.76
CA ARG A 115 14.76 10.38 -30.11
C ARG A 115 13.82 9.20 -30.32
N GLY A 116 13.11 8.80 -29.27
CA GLY A 116 12.08 7.76 -29.33
C GLY A 116 12.56 6.34 -29.00
N VAL A 117 13.86 6.14 -28.73
CA VAL A 117 14.36 4.87 -28.18
C VAL A 117 14.32 4.95 -26.66
N PRO A 118 13.51 4.11 -25.98
CA PRO A 118 13.43 4.12 -24.52
C PRO A 118 14.79 3.80 -23.89
N ILE A 119 15.23 4.64 -22.95
CA ILE A 119 16.47 4.43 -22.19
C ILE A 119 16.09 4.10 -20.75
N PRO A 120 16.45 2.91 -20.22
CA PRO A 120 16.21 2.59 -18.82
C PRO A 120 17.05 3.50 -17.93
N VAL A 121 16.42 4.05 -16.90
CA VAL A 121 17.08 4.96 -15.94
C VAL A 121 17.37 4.24 -14.63
N GLY A 122 16.47 3.35 -14.20
CA GLY A 122 16.69 2.57 -13.00
C GLY A 122 15.47 1.79 -12.55
N LEU A 123 15.65 1.11 -11.42
CA LEU A 123 14.63 0.32 -10.73
C LEU A 123 14.62 0.69 -9.26
N CYS A 124 13.45 1.02 -8.73
CA CYS A 124 13.22 1.20 -7.31
C CYS A 124 12.31 0.08 -6.78
N MET A 125 12.59 -0.41 -5.58
CA MET A 125 11.82 -1.46 -4.92
C MET A 125 11.54 -1.06 -3.48
N GLY A 126 10.38 -1.45 -2.97
CA GLY A 126 10.00 -1.21 -1.58
C GLY A 126 8.95 -2.20 -1.10
N LYS A 127 8.84 -2.35 0.22
CA LYS A 127 7.90 -3.27 0.85
C LYS A 127 7.06 -2.53 1.88
N GLN A 128 5.74 -2.70 1.80
CA GLN A 128 4.77 -2.15 2.74
C GLN A 128 4.05 -3.28 3.46
N VAL A 129 4.03 -3.25 4.79
CA VAL A 129 3.35 -4.26 5.62
C VAL A 129 1.99 -3.72 6.06
N ILE A 130 0.92 -4.49 5.82
CA ILE A 130 -0.45 -4.13 6.16
C ILE A 130 -1.12 -5.31 6.87
N GLY A 131 -1.17 -5.26 8.20
CA GLY A 131 -1.71 -6.33 9.02
C GLY A 131 -0.90 -7.62 8.84
N ALA A 132 -1.54 -8.67 8.31
CA ALA A 132 -0.90 -9.96 8.02
C ALA A 132 -0.30 -10.05 6.62
N TYR A 133 -0.51 -9.05 5.74
CA TYR A 133 -0.05 -9.10 4.36
C TYR A 133 1.13 -8.16 4.14
N SER A 134 1.89 -8.43 3.09
CA SER A 134 2.91 -7.51 2.61
C SER A 134 2.81 -7.25 1.11
N VAL A 135 2.91 -5.98 0.75
CA VAL A 135 2.86 -5.48 -0.62
C VAL A 135 4.25 -5.09 -1.04
N THR A 136 4.76 -5.73 -2.08
CA THR A 136 6.03 -5.39 -2.72
C THR A 136 5.75 -4.50 -3.92
N TRP A 137 6.43 -3.37 -3.96
CA TRP A 137 6.40 -2.42 -5.07
C TRP A 137 7.72 -2.52 -5.84
N ALA A 138 7.62 -2.54 -7.16
CA ALA A 138 8.75 -2.40 -8.06
C ALA A 138 8.43 -1.33 -9.10
N VAL A 139 9.33 -0.37 -9.28
CA VAL A 139 9.13 0.77 -10.16
C VAL A 139 10.31 0.88 -11.11
N GLN A 140 10.05 0.61 -12.38
CA GLN A 140 11.04 0.73 -13.44
C GLN A 140 10.82 2.05 -14.18
N VAL A 141 11.84 2.90 -14.22
CA VAL A 141 11.78 4.22 -14.87
C VAL A 141 12.58 4.19 -16.17
N ALA A 142 12.02 4.75 -17.24
CA ALA A 142 12.69 4.93 -18.51
C ALA A 142 12.38 6.32 -19.10
N THR A 143 13.26 6.82 -19.97
CA THR A 143 13.13 8.13 -20.60
C THR A 143 13.28 8.06 -22.13
N ASN A 144 13.31 9.22 -22.80
CA ASN A 144 13.50 9.40 -24.23
C ASN A 144 12.34 8.85 -25.08
N TYR A 145 11.14 8.85 -24.51
CA TYR A 145 9.92 8.54 -25.25
C TYR A 145 9.54 9.73 -26.15
N ALA A 146 9.12 9.41 -27.38
CA ALA A 146 8.71 10.43 -28.35
C ALA A 146 7.26 10.90 -28.13
N THR A 147 6.44 10.12 -27.43
CA THR A 147 5.01 10.36 -27.24
C THR A 147 4.59 10.18 -25.78
N ALA A 148 3.58 10.97 -25.38
CA ALA A 148 2.92 10.94 -24.08
C ALA A 148 3.74 11.35 -22.84
N GLY A 149 4.91 11.97 -23.03
CA GLY A 149 5.76 12.49 -21.97
C GLY A 149 7.21 12.08 -22.19
N GLN A 150 8.17 12.81 -21.60
CA GLN A 150 9.59 12.47 -21.74
C GLN A 150 9.98 11.23 -20.93
N THR A 151 9.22 10.93 -19.87
CA THR A 151 9.50 9.86 -18.92
C THR A 151 8.29 8.96 -18.81
N GLN A 152 8.52 7.64 -18.88
CA GLN A 152 7.51 6.65 -18.53
C GLN A 152 8.05 5.79 -17.39
N PHE A 153 7.16 5.36 -16.51
CA PHE A 153 7.52 4.46 -15.43
C PHE A 153 6.45 3.40 -15.24
N ARG A 154 6.94 2.17 -15.07
CA ARG A 154 6.11 0.99 -14.83
C ARG A 154 6.12 0.71 -13.34
N VAL A 155 4.96 0.73 -12.74
CA VAL A 155 4.76 0.34 -11.34
C VAL A 155 4.18 -1.06 -11.31
N THR A 156 4.82 -1.96 -10.60
CA THR A 156 4.35 -3.32 -10.35
C THR A 156 4.08 -3.48 -8.86
N ARG A 157 2.91 -4.03 -8.55
CA ARG A 157 2.52 -4.42 -7.20
C ARG A 157 2.45 -5.93 -7.13
N GLU A 158 2.96 -6.51 -6.06
CA GLU A 158 2.80 -7.92 -5.73
C GLU A 158 2.36 -8.06 -4.27
N VAL A 159 1.28 -8.80 -4.02
CA VAL A 159 0.75 -9.05 -2.68
C VAL A 159 1.16 -10.45 -2.22
N SER A 160 1.77 -10.52 -1.04
CA SER A 160 2.17 -11.77 -0.38
C SER A 160 1.63 -11.84 1.05
N ASN A 161 1.44 -13.05 1.56
CA ASN A 161 1.04 -13.35 2.95
C ASN A 161 2.24 -13.95 3.67
#